data_AF-A0A1V5GDU1-F1
#
_entry.id   AF-A0A1V5GDU1-F1
#
_cell.length_a   1.000
_cell.length_b   1.000
_cell.length_c   1.000
_cell.angle_alpha   90.00
_cell.angle_beta   90.00
_cell.angle_gamma   90.00
#
_symmetry.space_group_name_H-M   'P 1'
#
loop_
_entity.id
_entity.type
_entity.pdbx_description
1 polymer ?
#
loop_
_entity_poly.entity_id
_entity_poly.type
_entity_poly.pdbx_seq_one_letter_code
_entity_poly.pdbx_strand_id
1 'polypeptide(L)'
;MMNNNITTAEIVERGYGCLFEHLGTIETERFISYILSERFDYTKWRREYFGKASVEELSSAAADYEKAHPFGPKKPQLPIE
;
A
#
# COMPACT_ATOMS: atom_id res chain seq x y z
N MET A 1 -12.39 20.06 -12.89
CA MET A 1 -12.05 18.68 -12.47
C MET A 1 -10.62 18.71 -11.96
N MET A 2 -10.38 18.42 -10.69
CA MET A 2 -9.02 18.37 -10.13
C MET A 2 -8.44 16.99 -10.41
N ASN A 3 -7.54 16.89 -11.38
CA ASN A 3 -6.74 15.70 -11.62
C ASN A 3 -5.61 15.68 -10.59
N ASN A 4 -5.86 15.06 -9.44
CA ASN A 4 -4.82 14.76 -8.45
C ASN A 4 -4.06 13.51 -8.89
N ASN A 5 -3.27 13.64 -9.95
CA ASN A 5 -2.35 12.59 -10.36
C ASN A 5 -1.20 12.55 -9.35
N ILE A 6 -1.29 11.62 -8.40
CA ILE A 6 -0.21 11.34 -7.45
C ILE A 6 0.97 10.81 -8.25
N THR A 7 2.13 11.45 -8.09
CA THR A 7 3.37 11.04 -8.75
C THR A 7 3.88 9.72 -8.17
N THR A 8 4.67 8.99 -8.95
CA THR A 8 5.33 7.76 -8.45
C THR A 8 6.15 8.03 -7.19
N ALA A 9 6.81 9.19 -7.11
CA ALA A 9 7.58 9.60 -5.93
C ALA A 9 6.69 9.74 -4.69
N GLU A 10 5.53 10.39 -4.81
CA GLU A 10 4.57 10.53 -3.70
C GLU A 10 3.95 9.18 -3.28
N ILE A 11 3.74 8.25 -4.22
CA ILE A 11 3.28 6.89 -3.89
C ILE A 11 4.35 6.16 -3.06
N VAL A 12 5.60 6.25 -3.50
CA VAL A 12 6.74 5.59 -2.84
C VAL A 12 6.97 6.18 -1.44
N GLU A 13 6.97 7.50 -1.31
CA GLU A 13 7.13 8.18 -0.02
C GLU A 13 6.03 7.80 0.97
N ARG A 14 4.76 7.79 0.53
CA ARG A 14 3.64 7.34 1.36
C ARG A 14 3.78 5.86 1.75
N GLY A 15 4.24 5.02 0.82
CA GLY A 15 4.48 3.61 1.08
C GLY A 15 5.54 3.40 2.16
N TYR A 16 6.67 4.10 2.06
CA TYR A 16 7.70 4.07 3.11
C TYR A 16 7.17 4.59 4.44
N GLY A 17 6.41 5.69 4.45
CA GLY A 17 5.78 6.21 5.67
C GLY A 17 4.94 5.15 6.39
N CYS A 18 4.08 4.44 5.66
CA CYS A 18 3.27 3.36 6.24
C CYS A 18 4.12 2.20 6.77
N LEU A 19 5.17 1.80 6.05
CA LEU A 19 6.07 0.73 6.49
C LEU A 19 6.77 1.13 7.78
N PHE A 20 7.32 2.34 7.84
CA PHE A 20 7.98 2.85 9.05
C PHE A 20 7.03 2.96 10.24
N GLU A 21 5.78 3.40 10.02
CA GLU A 21 4.77 3.50 11.08
C GLU A 21 4.39 2.14 11.67
N HIS A 22 4.25 1.10 10.83
CA HIS A 22 3.75 -0.20 11.28
C HIS A 22 4.85 -1.22 11.63
N LEU A 23 6.02 -1.15 10.99
CA LEU A 23 7.12 -2.10 11.18
C LEU A 23 8.28 -1.50 11.97
N GLY A 24 8.41 -0.17 11.99
CA GLY A 24 9.60 0.50 12.52
C GLY A 24 10.78 0.48 11.55
N THR A 25 11.81 1.26 11.86
CA THR A 25 12.93 1.54 10.94
C THR A 25 13.72 0.30 10.53
N ILE A 26 14.15 -0.52 11.49
CA ILE A 26 15.02 -1.67 11.21
C ILE A 26 14.30 -2.74 10.37
N GLU A 27 13.04 -3.04 10.72
CA GLU A 27 12.26 -4.06 10.01
C GLU A 27 11.82 -3.58 8.63
N THR A 28 11.57 -2.28 8.46
CA THR A 28 11.30 -1.67 7.15
C THR A 28 12.50 -1.83 6.22
N GLU A 29 13.71 -1.52 6.68
CA GLU A 29 14.93 -1.67 5.88
C GLU A 29 15.19 -3.14 5.51
N ARG A 30 14.95 -4.08 6.44
CA ARG A 30 15.03 -5.53 6.15
C ARG A 30 14.00 -5.96 5.11
N PHE A 31 12.76 -5.49 5.23
CA PHE A 31 11.69 -5.79 4.28
C PHE A 31 12.03 -5.27 2.87
N ILE A 32 12.46 -4.01 2.75
CA ILE A 32 12.85 -3.40 1.47
C ILE A 32 14.02 -4.16 0.87
N SER A 33 15.05 -4.44 1.68
CA SER A 33 16.22 -5.20 1.25
C SER A 33 15.81 -6.57 0.73
N TYR A 34 14.94 -7.30 1.43
CA TYR A 34 14.44 -8.62 1.01
C TYR A 34 13.66 -8.57 -0.30
N ILE A 35 12.75 -7.61 -0.45
CA ILE A 35 11.94 -7.43 -1.67
C ILE A 35 12.82 -7.06 -2.88
N LEU A 36 13.89 -6.29 -2.68
CA LEU A 36 14.81 -5.86 -3.74
C LEU A 36 15.93 -6.87 -4.03
N SER A 37 16.36 -7.66 -3.03
CA SER A 37 17.58 -8.49 -3.12
C SER A 37 17.35 -9.82 -3.82
N GLU A 38 16.22 -10.47 -3.56
CA GLU A 38 15.91 -11.76 -4.18
C GLU A 38 14.80 -11.60 -5.20
N ARG A 39 14.73 -12.52 -6.16
CA ARG A 39 13.65 -12.60 -7.15
C ARG A 39 12.32 -12.91 -6.44
N PHE A 40 11.80 -11.95 -5.68
CA PHE A 40 10.54 -12.07 -4.98
C PHE A 40 9.46 -12.26 -6.05
N ASP A 41 9.02 -13.51 -6.18
CA ASP A 41 8.00 -13.86 -7.15
C ASP A 41 6.65 -13.40 -6.60
N TYR A 42 6.33 -12.15 -6.93
CA TYR A 42 5.04 -11.54 -6.60
C TYR A 42 3.86 -12.40 -7.08
N THR A 43 4.00 -13.13 -8.18
CA THR A 43 2.93 -14.00 -8.70
C THR A 43 2.71 -15.18 -7.77
N LYS A 44 3.79 -15.80 -7.29
CA LYS A 44 3.73 -16.91 -6.33
C LYS A 44 3.17 -16.43 -4.99
N TRP A 45 3.74 -15.37 -4.40
CA TRP A 45 3.26 -14.81 -3.14
C TRP A 45 1.79 -14.43 -3.20
N ARG A 46 1.38 -13.72 -4.27
CA ARG A 46 -0.03 -13.33 -4.47
C ARG A 46 -0.93 -14.54 -4.54
N ARG A 47 -0.53 -15.62 -5.23
CA ARG A 47 -1.34 -16.84 -5.32
C ARG A 47 -1.43 -17.55 -3.97
N GLU A 48 -0.37 -17.61 -3.18
CA GLU A 48 -0.40 -18.24 -1.86
C GLU A 48 -1.27 -17.46 -0.87
N TYR A 49 -1.22 -16.13 -0.93
CA TYR A 49 -1.94 -15.25 -0.01
C TYR A 49 -3.41 -15.05 -0.43
N PHE A 50 -3.63 -14.69 -1.70
CA PHE A 50 -4.95 -14.38 -2.24
C PHE A 50 -5.63 -15.53 -2.98
N GLY A 51 -4.90 -16.58 -3.38
CA GLY A 51 -5.49 -17.70 -4.14
C GLY A 51 -6.45 -18.58 -3.34
N LYS A 52 -6.62 -18.33 -2.04
CA LYS A 52 -7.67 -18.93 -1.21
C LYS A 52 -9.00 -18.19 -1.31
N ALA A 53 -8.98 -16.93 -1.76
CA ALA A 53 -10.17 -16.11 -1.95
C ALA A 53 -10.48 -16.00 -3.45
N SER A 54 -11.75 -16.06 -3.80
CA SER A 54 -12.19 -15.77 -5.17
C SER A 54 -12.03 -14.29 -5.50
N VAL A 55 -12.03 -13.94 -6.79
CA VAL A 55 -11.97 -12.54 -7.23
C VAL A 55 -13.20 -11.78 -6.71
N GLU A 56 -14.35 -12.45 -6.67
CA GLU A 56 -15.62 -11.92 -6.20
C GLU A 56 -15.58 -11.62 -4.70
N GLU A 57 -14.98 -12.51 -3.89
CA GLU A 57 -14.81 -12.31 -2.45
C GLU A 57 -13.89 -11.12 -2.15
N LEU A 58 -12.77 -11.01 -2.87
CA LEU A 58 -11.86 -9.87 -2.73
C LEU A 58 -12.50 -8.56 -3.17
N SER A 59 -13.25 -8.58 -4.26
CA SER A 59 -13.99 -7.42 -4.77
C SER A 59 -15.04 -6.95 -3.76
N SER A 60 -15.81 -7.89 -3.19
CA SER A 60 -16.81 -7.57 -2.15
C SER A 60 -16.15 -7.01 -0.89
N ALA A 61 -15.06 -7.64 -0.42
CA ALA A 61 -14.33 -7.18 0.75
C ALA A 61 -13.74 -5.77 0.56
N ALA A 62 -13.22 -5.47 -0.64
CA ALA A 62 -12.73 -4.14 -0.97
C ALA A 62 -13.87 -3.09 -0.98
N ALA A 63 -15.01 -3.43 -1.59
CA ALA A 63 -16.18 -2.55 -1.61
C ALA A 63 -16.76 -2.30 -0.20
N ASP A 64 -16.77 -3.32 0.66
CA ASP A 64 -17.23 -3.18 2.04
C ASP A 64 -16.24 -2.35 2.88
N TYR A 65 -14.94 -2.50 2.65
CA TYR A 65 -13.92 -1.66 3.27
C TYR A 65 -14.07 -0.19 2.85
N GLU A 66 -14.32 0.10 1.57
CA GLU A 66 -14.56 1.46 1.08
C GLU A 66 -15.81 2.09 1.71
N LYS A 67 -16.92 1.34 1.81
CA LYS A 67 -18.14 1.82 2.49
C LYS A 67 -17.88 2.16 3.96
N ALA A 68 -17.07 1.32 4.63
CA ALA A 68 -16.72 1.50 6.04
C ALA A 68 -15.69 2.62 6.26
N HIS A 69 -14.84 2.89 5.25
CA HIS A 69 -13.81 3.93 5.29
C HIS A 69 -13.96 4.84 4.07
N PRO A 70 -14.99 5.70 4.04
CA PRO A 70 -15.15 6.67 2.97
C PRO A 70 -13.86 7.48 2.86
N PHE A 71 -13.29 7.55 1.65
CA PHE A 71 -12.12 8.38 1.41
C PHE A 71 -12.42 9.84 1.74
N GLY A 72 -12.08 10.25 2.96
CA GLY A 72 -12.11 11.65 3.36
C GLY A 72 -11.00 12.40 2.63
N PRO A 73 -11.22 13.65 2.19
CA PRO A 73 -10.12 14.47 1.69
C PRO A 73 -9.05 14.55 2.78
N LYS A 74 -7.84 14.06 2.51
CA LYS A 74 -6.70 14.30 3.39
C LYS A 74 -6.57 15.81 3.57
N LYS A 75 -6.56 16.31 4.81
CA LYS A 75 -6.19 17.70 5.11
C LYS A 75 -4.86 17.97 4.42
N PRO A 76 -4.68 19.12 3.74
CA PRO A 76 -3.39 19.47 3.16
C PRO A 76 -2.32 19.33 4.25
N GLN A 77 -1.35 18.45 4.02
CA GLN A 77 -0.17 18.36 4.87
C GLN A 77 0.46 19.76 4.91
N LEU A 78 0.75 20.23 6.13
CA LEU A 78 1.30 21.55 6.43
C LEU A 78 2.48 21.91 5.51
N PRO A 79 2.74 23.21 5.26
CA PRO A 79 3.81 23.65 4.39
C PRO A 79 5.12 22.95 4.76
N ILE A 80 5.75 22.35 3.76
CA ILE A 80 7.14 21.91 3.88
C ILE A 80 7.95 23.21 3.94
N GLU A 81 8.55 23.49 5.11
CA GLU A 81 9.53 24.59 5.27
C GLU A 81 10.77 24.36 4.41
#